data_AF-A0A0A0CVH2-F1
#
_entry.id   AF-A0A0A0CVH2-F1
#
_cell.length_a   1.000
_cell.length_b   1.000
_cell.length_c   1.000
_cell.angle_alpha   90.00
_cell.angle_beta   90.00
_cell.angle_gamma   90.00
#
_symmetry.space_group_name_H-M   'P 1'
#
loop_
_entity.id
_entity.type
_entity.pdbx_description
1 polymer ?
#
loop_
_entity_poly.entity_id
_entity_poly.type
_entity_poly.pdbx_seq_one_letter_code
_entity_poly.pdbx_strand_id
1 'polypeptide(L)'
;EGEAEQAIARIWREVLGLDHVSRHDDFFALGGHSLMATRVASRLRQALGVELPLAALFESRTIAGLAALIDRHGRGNAAAELDAMSDLLDALELPE
;
A
#
# COMPACT_ATOMS: atom_id res chain seq x y z
N GLU A 1 14.17 -7.73 2.80
CA GLU A 1 12.76 -7.25 2.83
C GLU A 1 12.71 -5.88 2.18
N GLY A 2 11.69 -5.63 1.36
CA GLY A 2 11.52 -4.34 0.68
C GLY A 2 11.11 -3.21 1.64
N GLU A 3 11.22 -1.95 1.20
CA GLU A 3 10.82 -0.79 2.00
C GLU A 3 9.34 -0.85 2.41
N ALA A 4 8.46 -1.24 1.48
CA ALA A 4 7.04 -1.45 1.75
C ALA A 4 6.81 -2.54 2.82
N GLU A 5 7.51 -3.68 2.75
CA GLU A 5 7.39 -4.76 3.75
C GLU A 5 7.78 -4.26 5.15
N GLN A 6 8.86 -3.48 5.25
CA GLN A 6 9.33 -2.93 6.53
C GLN A 6 8.36 -1.91 7.11
N ALA A 7 7.77 -1.06 6.27
CA ALA A 7 6.75 -0.09 6.69
C ALA A 7 5.49 -0.79 7.19
N ILE A 8 4.99 -1.79 6.45
CA ILE A 8 3.82 -2.58 6.82
C ILE A 8 4.10 -3.34 8.13
N ALA A 9 5.25 -4.00 8.27
CA ALA A 9 5.64 -4.73 9.47
C ALA A 9 5.67 -3.84 10.72
N ARG A 10 6.21 -2.62 10.59
CA ARG A 10 6.20 -1.63 11.67
C ARG A 10 4.78 -1.23 12.07
N ILE A 11 3.95 -0.89 11.10
CA ILE A 11 2.56 -0.48 11.34
C ILE A 11 1.76 -1.62 11.98
N TRP A 12 1.95 -2.87 11.53
CA TRP A 12 1.27 -4.03 12.08
C TRP A 12 1.65 -4.27 13.54
N ARG A 13 2.94 -4.21 13.88
CA ARG A 13 3.40 -4.32 15.26
C ARG A 13 2.75 -3.28 16.18
N GLU A 14 2.68 -2.04 15.72
CA GLU A 14 2.06 -0.95 16.48
C GLU A 14 0.53 -1.08 16.60
N VAL A 15 -0.16 -1.65 15.60
CA VAL A 15 -1.61 -1.81 15.62
C VAL A 15 -2.03 -3.05 16.42
N LEU A 16 -1.30 -4.16 16.26
CA LEU A 16 -1.58 -5.44 16.90
C LEU A 16 -0.98 -5.54 18.31
N GLY A 17 -0.04 -4.66 18.66
CA GLY A 17 0.66 -4.71 19.96
C GLY A 17 1.62 -5.89 20.06
N LEU A 18 2.32 -6.21 18.98
CA LEU A 18 3.25 -7.33 18.88
C LEU A 18 4.70 -6.85 18.76
N ASP A 19 5.64 -7.55 19.38
CA ASP A 19 7.07 -7.23 19.29
C ASP A 19 7.66 -7.56 17.91
N HIS A 20 7.20 -8.67 17.32
CA HIS A 20 7.66 -9.20 16.05
C HIS A 20 6.49 -9.72 15.21
N VAL A 21 6.58 -9.50 13.90
CA VAL A 21 5.66 -10.04 12.88
C VAL A 21 6.51 -10.47 11.68
N SER A 22 6.30 -11.69 11.20
CA SER A 22 6.92 -12.25 10.00
C SER A 22 6.20 -11.77 8.75
N ARG A 23 6.93 -11.64 7.64
CA ARG A 23 6.36 -11.24 6.34
C ARG A 23 5.24 -12.15 5.82
N HIS A 24 5.15 -13.38 6.34
CA HIS A 24 4.18 -14.40 5.96
C HIS A 24 3.08 -14.62 7.00
N ASP A 25 3.09 -13.88 8.11
CA ASP A 25 2.02 -14.00 9.11
C ASP A 25 0.71 -13.46 8.55
N ASP A 26 -0.38 -14.13 8.89
CA ASP A 26 -1.74 -13.72 8.53
C ASP A 26 -2.25 -12.69 9.56
N PHE A 27 -2.64 -11.51 9.08
CA PHE A 27 -3.12 -10.41 9.92
C PHE A 27 -4.26 -10.82 10.86
N PHE A 28 -5.20 -11.63 10.37
CA PHE A 28 -6.39 -12.04 11.12
C PHE A 28 -6.07 -13.20 12.06
N ALA A 29 -5.13 -14.08 11.68
CA ALA A 29 -4.60 -15.10 12.59
C ALA A 29 -3.84 -14.50 13.78
N LEU A 30 -3.22 -13.33 13.60
CA LEU A 30 -2.58 -12.55 14.66
C LEU A 30 -3.56 -11.77 15.55
N GLY A 31 -4.88 -11.92 15.34
CA GLY A 31 -5.92 -11.22 16.11
C GLY A 31 -6.39 -9.89 15.51
N GLY A 32 -5.95 -9.57 14.29
CA GLY A 32 -6.41 -8.40 13.56
C GLY A 32 -7.89 -8.48 13.19
N HIS A 33 -8.57 -7.33 13.17
CA HIS A 33 -9.99 -7.20 12.82
C HIS A 33 -10.27 -5.90 12.05
N SER A 34 -11.50 -5.69 11.58
CA SER A 34 -11.85 -4.61 10.65
C SER A 34 -11.41 -3.21 11.10
N LEU A 35 -11.65 -2.84 12.36
CA LEU A 35 -11.22 -1.54 12.89
C LEU A 35 -9.68 -1.40 12.90
N MET A 36 -8.95 -2.47 13.21
CA MET A 36 -7.49 -2.47 13.13
C MET A 36 -7.03 -2.35 11.68
N ALA A 37 -7.67 -3.07 10.76
CA ALA A 37 -7.38 -2.99 9.33
C ALA A 37 -7.63 -1.57 8.78
N THR A 38 -8.69 -0.88 9.20
CA THR A 38 -8.91 0.54 8.89
C THR A 38 -7.78 1.43 9.42
N ARG A 39 -7.29 1.18 10.65
CA ARG A 39 -6.15 1.91 11.22
C ARG A 39 -4.86 1.66 10.43
N VAL A 40 -4.60 0.41 10.02
CA VAL A 40 -3.47 0.03 9.16
C VAL A 40 -3.53 0.80 7.85
N ALA A 41 -4.68 0.79 7.15
CA ALA A 41 -4.85 1.48 5.89
C ALA A 41 -4.59 3.00 6.01
N SER A 42 -5.12 3.64 7.06
CA SER A 42 -4.88 5.06 7.33
C SER A 42 -3.39 5.38 7.56
N ARG A 43 -2.69 4.54 8.34
CA ARG A 43 -1.25 4.70 8.60
C ARG A 43 -0.38 4.43 7.38
N LEU A 44 -0.74 3.45 6.55
CA LEU A 44 -0.02 3.19 5.30
C LEU A 44 -0.15 4.35 4.33
N ARG A 45 -1.32 4.97 4.24
CA ARG A 45 -1.51 6.20 3.45
C ARG A 45 -0.61 7.33 3.94
N GLN A 46 -0.47 7.50 5.25
CA GLN A 46 0.42 8.52 5.82
C GLN A 46 1.91 8.20 5.62
N ALA A 47 2.29 6.93 5.74
CA ALA A 47 3.70 6.51 5.69
C ALA A 47 4.23 6.38 4.26
N LEU A 48 3.41 5.93 3.32
CA LEU A 48 3.81 5.58 1.96
C LEU A 48 3.13 6.44 0.88
N GLY A 49 2.16 7.29 1.24
CA GLY A 49 1.38 8.06 0.26
C GLY A 49 0.40 7.21 -0.56
N VAL A 50 0.25 5.91 -0.25
CA VAL A 50 -0.57 4.98 -1.03
C VAL A 50 -1.93 4.80 -0.38
N GLU A 51 -2.99 5.01 -1.15
CA GLU A 51 -4.34 4.70 -0.72
C GLU A 51 -4.67 3.23 -0.98
N LEU A 52 -4.83 2.47 0.10
CA LEU A 52 -5.02 1.03 0.06
C LEU A 52 -6.47 0.72 0.45
N PRO A 53 -7.32 0.22 -0.46
CA PRO A 53 -8.69 -0.13 -0.12
C PRO A 53 -8.70 -1.23 0.94
N LEU A 54 -9.65 -1.18 1.87
CA LEU A 54 -9.76 -2.19 2.94
C LEU A 54 -9.82 -3.62 2.38
N ALA A 55 -10.46 -3.79 1.22
CA ALA A 55 -10.54 -5.07 0.51
C ALA A 55 -9.17 -5.71 0.22
N ALA A 56 -8.13 -4.92 0.00
CA ALA A 56 -6.79 -5.44 -0.30
C ALA A 56 -6.13 -6.15 0.89
N LEU A 57 -6.45 -5.77 2.13
CA LEU A 57 -6.04 -6.50 3.34
C LEU A 57 -6.74 -7.88 3.45
N PHE A 58 -7.95 -8.00 2.90
CA PHE A 58 -8.66 -9.27 2.82
C PHE A 58 -8.18 -10.15 1.66
N GLU A 59 -7.82 -9.53 0.54
CA GLU A 59 -7.22 -10.19 -0.63
C GLU A 59 -5.81 -10.71 -0.30
N SER A 60 -5.02 -9.91 0.40
CA SER A 60 -3.68 -10.29 0.83
C SER A 60 -3.48 -10.07 2.32
N ARG A 61 -3.61 -11.18 3.05
CA ARG A 61 -3.57 -11.21 4.52
C ARG A 61 -2.15 -11.21 5.09
N THR A 62 -1.12 -11.18 4.24
CA THR A 62 0.29 -11.22 4.65
C THR A 62 1.00 -9.94 4.24
N ILE A 63 2.03 -9.56 4.98
CA ILE A 63 2.86 -8.39 4.66
C ILE A 63 3.46 -8.50 3.26
N ALA A 64 4.01 -9.67 2.93
CA ALA A 64 4.64 -9.91 1.63
C ALA A 64 3.66 -9.68 0.47
N GLY A 65 2.44 -10.18 0.60
CA GLY A 65 1.45 -10.03 -0.45
C GLY A 65 0.83 -8.63 -0.49
N LEU A 66 0.67 -7.97 0.66
CA LEU A 66 0.22 -6.58 0.72
C LEU A 66 1.27 -5.63 0.10
N ALA A 67 2.56 -5.85 0.38
CA ALA A 67 3.65 -5.11 -0.24
C ALA A 67 3.64 -5.27 -1.77
N ALA A 68 3.44 -6.50 -2.26
CA ALA A 68 3.33 -6.75 -3.70
C ALA A 68 2.13 -6.02 -4.34
N LEU A 69 1.01 -5.85 -3.61
CA LEU A 69 -0.14 -5.05 -4.07
C LEU A 69 0.20 -3.56 -4.13
N ILE A 70 0.89 -3.04 -3.11
CA ILE A 70 1.34 -1.65 -3.06
C ILE A 70 2.29 -1.35 -4.22
N ASP A 71 3.28 -2.20 -4.45
CA ASP A 71 4.26 -2.03 -5.53
C ASP A 71 3.61 -2.08 -6.92
N ARG A 72 2.49 -2.81 -7.06
CA ARG A 72 1.69 -2.78 -8.30
C ARG A 72 0.91 -1.49 -8.44
N HIS A 73 0.27 -1.00 -7.39
CA HIS A 73 -0.50 0.25 -7.42
C HIS A 73 0.38 1.48 -7.62
N GLY A 74 1.54 1.55 -6.94
CA GLY A 74 2.50 2.65 -7.11
C GLY A 74 3.02 2.74 -8.55
N ARG A 75 3.32 1.59 -9.18
CA ARG A 75 3.70 1.54 -10.59
C ARG A 75 2.57 1.92 -11.54
N GLY A 76 1.34 1.49 -11.25
CA GLY A 76 0.18 1.86 -12.05
C GLY A 76 -0.14 3.36 -11.99
N ASN A 77 -0.02 3.98 -10.81
CA ASN A 77 -0.27 5.41 -10.65
C ASN A 77 0.81 6.27 -11.32
N ALA A 78 2.09 5.90 -11.18
CA ALA A 78 3.19 6.61 -11.83
C ALA A 78 3.10 6.55 -13.37
N ALA A 79 2.70 5.41 -13.94
CA ALA A 79 2.49 5.28 -15.38
C ALA A 79 1.33 6.16 -15.86
N ALA A 80 0.22 6.20 -15.12
CA ALA A 80 -0.92 7.05 -15.47
C ALA A 80 -0.61 8.56 -15.37
N GLU A 81 0.19 8.97 -14.39
CA GLU A 81 0.64 10.36 -14.26
C GLU A 81 1.57 10.78 -15.41
N LEU A 82 2.46 9.88 -15.85
CA LEU A 82 3.34 10.13 -17.00
C LEU A 82 2.56 10.24 -18.31
N ASP A 83 1.59 9.35 -18.55
CA ASP A 83 0.70 9.43 -19.73
C ASP A 83 -0.09 10.75 -19.71
N ALA A 84 -0.72 11.11 -18.58
CA ALA A 84 -1.48 12.35 -18.46
C ALA A 84 -0.61 13.61 -18.65
N MET A 85 0.65 13.57 -18.21
CA MET A 85 1.61 14.65 -18.44
C MET A 85 2.00 14.73 -19.93
N SER A 86 2.19 13.58 -20.59
CA SER A 86 2.45 13.52 -22.03
C SER A 86 1.30 14.12 -22.82
N ASP A 87 0.06 13.72 -22.52
CA ASP A 87 -1.15 14.25 -23.17
C ASP A 87 -1.28 15.78 -23.00
N LEU A 88 -0.90 16.30 -21.83
CA LEU A 88 -0.91 17.74 -21.57
C LEU A 88 0.17 18.48 -22.37
N LEU A 89 1.38 17.91 -22.49
CA LEU A 89 2.46 18.50 -23.28
C LEU A 89 2.09 18.56 -24.77
N ASP A 90 1.53 17.48 -25.30
CA ASP A 90 1.03 17.41 -26.68
C ASP A 90 -0.08 18.45 -26.93
N ALA A 91 -0.93 18.73 -25.94
CA ALA A 91 -1.98 19.75 -26.04
C ALA A 91 -1.46 21.20 -25.93
N LEU A 92 -0.27 21.41 -25.36
CA LEU A 92 0.39 22.72 -25.22
C LEU A 92 1.30 23.05 -26.40
N GLU A 93 1.74 22.04 -27.16
CA GLU A 93 2.32 22.23 -28.50
C GLU A 93 1.22 22.70 -29.45
N LEU A 94 1.03 24.03 -29.51
CA LEU A 94 0.08 24.66 -30.44
C LEU A 94 0.37 24.16 -31.86
N PRO A 95 -0.62 23.59 -32.58
CA PRO A 95 -0.45 23.33 -34.00
C PRO A 95 -0.20 24.66 -34.72
N GLU A 96 0.81 24.69 -35.60
CA GLU A 96 1.13 25.86 -36.45
C GLU A 96 -0.04 26.33 -37.31
#